data_AF-A0A4Q0XV94-F1
#
_entry.id   AF-A0A4Q0XV94-F1
#
_cell.length_a   1.000
_cell.length_b   1.000
_cell.length_c   1.000
_cell.angle_alpha   90.00
_cell.angle_beta   90.00
_cell.angle_gamma   90.00
#
_symmetry.space_group_name_H-M   'P 1'
#
loop_
_entity.id
_entity.type
_entity.pdbx_description
1 polymer ?
#
loop_
_entity_poly.entity_id
_entity_poly.type
_entity_poly.pdbx_seq_one_letter_code
_entity_poly.pdbx_strand_id
1 'polypeptide(L)'
;MITFNKSFEIDGRMIGDEYEPYIIAEMSANHGNNLEKACNIVRKAKECGADALKIQTYTADTLTLDSKEGHFEAIGAWEGQSLYT
;
A
#
# COMPACT_ATOMS: atom_id res chain seq x y z
N MET A 1 -2.83 -20.36 25.81
CA MET A 1 -3.54 -20.42 24.51
C MET A 1 -3.94 -18.99 24.20
N ILE A 2 -3.45 -18.39 23.10
CA ILE A 2 -3.85 -17.03 22.72
C ILE A 2 -5.15 -17.16 21.93
N THR A 3 -6.19 -16.44 22.36
CA THR A 3 -7.47 -16.36 21.63
C THR A 3 -7.48 -15.07 20.84
N PHE A 4 -7.61 -15.15 19.52
CA PHE A 4 -7.78 -13.97 18.69
C PHE A 4 -9.21 -13.43 18.79
N ASN A 5 -9.36 -12.11 18.84
CA ASN A 5 -10.67 -11.49 18.73
C ASN A 5 -11.23 -11.77 17.35
N LYS A 6 -12.45 -12.32 17.31
CA LYS A 6 -13.14 -12.66 16.06
C LYS A 6 -13.69 -11.43 15.32
N SER A 7 -13.74 -10.29 16.00
CA SER A 7 -14.12 -9.02 15.42
C SER A 7 -13.45 -7.84 16.12
N PHE A 8 -13.38 -6.71 15.41
CA PHE A 8 -12.83 -5.44 15.89
C PHE A 8 -13.40 -4.28 15.05
N GLU A 9 -13.13 -3.04 15.46
CA GLU A 9 -13.64 -1.84 14.81
C GLU A 9 -12.50 -1.02 14.19
N ILE A 10 -12.71 -0.52 12.97
CA ILE A 10 -11.92 0.54 12.35
C ILE A 10 -12.88 1.65 11.90
N ASP A 11 -12.67 2.88 12.38
CA ASP A 11 -13.41 4.08 11.95
C ASP A 11 -14.95 3.89 12.00
N GLY A 12 -15.48 3.36 13.10
CA GLY A 12 -16.92 3.11 13.26
C GLY A 12 -17.45 1.88 12.52
N ARG A 13 -16.61 1.15 11.77
CA ARG A 13 -17.01 -0.05 11.04
C ARG A 13 -16.48 -1.31 11.70
N MET A 14 -17.41 -2.21 12.03
CA MET A 14 -17.08 -3.56 12.51
C MET A 14 -16.53 -4.44 11.39
N ILE A 15 -15.50 -5.22 11.73
CA ILE A 15 -14.83 -6.18 10.84
C ILE A 15 -14.80 -7.54 11.55
N GLY A 16 -15.19 -8.59 10.85
CA GLY A 16 -15.25 -9.98 11.35
C GLY A 16 -16.18 -10.83 10.49
N ASP A 17 -16.31 -12.12 10.81
CA ASP A 17 -17.04 -13.10 9.99
C ASP A 17 -18.53 -12.78 9.77
N GLU A 18 -19.15 -12.05 10.70
CA GLU A 18 -20.58 -11.69 10.66
C GLU A 18 -20.86 -10.30 10.03
N TYR A 19 -19.84 -9.65 9.49
CA TYR A 19 -19.95 -8.30 8.92
C TYR A 19 -19.60 -8.30 7.42
N GLU A 20 -20.07 -7.28 6.70
CA GLU A 20 -19.72 -7.09 5.29
C GLU A 20 -18.20 -6.99 5.09
N PRO A 21 -17.65 -7.55 4.00
CA PRO A 21 -16.22 -7.47 3.72
C PRO A 21 -15.69 -6.05 3.79
N TYR A 22 -14.53 -5.87 4.42
CA TYR A 22 -13.84 -4.57 4.51
C TYR A 22 -12.84 -4.45 3.36
N ILE A 23 -13.12 -3.59 2.40
CA ILE A 23 -12.36 -3.46 1.16
C ILE A 23 -11.28 -2.39 1.32
N ILE A 24 -10.02 -2.82 1.26
CA ILE A 24 -8.86 -1.93 1.29
C ILE A 24 -8.30 -1.76 -0.12
N ALA A 25 -8.34 -0.54 -0.65
CA ALA A 25 -7.68 -0.21 -1.91
C ALA A 25 -6.17 -0.03 -1.70
N GLU A 26 -5.36 -0.89 -2.33
CA GLU A 26 -3.90 -0.87 -2.26
C GLU A 26 -3.30 0.14 -3.26
N MET A 27 -2.71 1.24 -2.78
CA MET A 27 -2.00 2.19 -3.64
C MET A 27 -0.58 1.71 -3.97
N SER A 28 0.17 1.23 -2.96
CA SER A 28 1.61 0.90 -3.08
C SER A 28 2.38 2.06 -3.76
N ALA A 29 3.35 1.76 -4.62
CA ALA A 29 4.13 2.74 -5.39
C ALA A 29 3.44 3.22 -6.68
N ASN A 30 2.15 2.91 -6.92
CA ASN A 30 1.47 3.27 -8.18
C ASN A 30 1.35 4.79 -8.41
N HIS A 31 1.52 5.59 -7.35
CA HIS A 31 1.60 7.04 -7.44
C HIS A 31 2.94 7.54 -8.03
N GLY A 32 4.00 6.71 -8.04
CA GLY A 32 5.30 7.03 -8.63
C GLY A 32 5.90 8.34 -8.18
N ASN A 33 5.93 8.57 -6.87
CA ASN A 33 6.41 9.81 -6.23
C ASN A 33 5.72 11.10 -6.71
N ASN A 34 4.56 10.99 -7.37
CA ASN A 34 3.75 12.13 -7.77
C ASN A 34 2.58 12.31 -6.79
N LEU A 35 2.61 13.42 -6.03
CA LEU A 35 1.58 13.74 -5.03
C LEU A 35 0.19 13.93 -5.63
N GLU A 36 0.09 14.59 -6.79
CA GLU A 36 -1.19 14.81 -7.46
C GLU A 36 -1.81 13.48 -7.90
N LYS A 37 -0.99 12.58 -8.46
CA LYS A 37 -1.40 11.22 -8.81
C LYS A 37 -1.85 10.43 -7.59
N ALA A 38 -1.13 10.53 -6.47
CA ALA A 38 -1.54 9.91 -5.19
C ALA A 38 -2.92 10.41 -4.75
N CYS A 39 -3.13 11.73 -4.73
CA CYS A 39 -4.41 12.33 -4.38
C CYS A 39 -5.54 11.88 -5.32
N ASN A 40 -5.27 11.71 -6.62
CA ASN A 40 -6.25 11.22 -7.57
C ASN A 40 -6.61 9.75 -7.32
N ILE A 41 -5.64 8.90 -6.98
CA ILE A 41 -5.90 7.50 -6.58
C ILE A 41 -6.76 7.46 -5.31
N VAL A 42 -6.50 8.31 -4.31
CA VAL A 42 -7.33 8.41 -3.09
C VAL A 42 -8.79 8.70 -3.45
N ARG A 43 -9.01 9.73 -4.28
CA ARG A 43 -10.37 10.11 -4.72
C ARG A 43 -11.06 8.97 -5.45
N LYS A 44 -10.36 8.31 -6.39
CA LYS A 44 -10.91 7.18 -7.16
C LYS A 44 -11.24 5.97 -6.29
N ALA A 45 -10.38 5.64 -5.32
CA ALA A 45 -10.68 4.57 -4.36
C ALA A 45 -11.98 4.86 -3.59
N LYS A 46 -12.17 6.11 -3.13
CA LYS A 46 -13.41 6.52 -2.46
C LYS A 46 -14.62 6.47 -3.40
N GLU A 47 -14.49 6.96 -4.63
CA GLU A 47 -15.55 6.91 -5.65
C GLU A 47 -15.99 5.46 -5.97
N CYS A 48 -15.06 4.50 -5.96
CA CYS A 48 -15.33 3.08 -6.16
C CYS A 48 -15.94 2.38 -4.93
N GLY A 49 -16.06 3.06 -3.79
CA GLY A 49 -16.64 2.49 -2.57
C GLY A 49 -15.65 1.70 -1.71
N ALA A 50 -14.34 1.94 -1.84
CA ALA A 50 -13.37 1.37 -0.90
C ALA A 50 -13.59 1.93 0.52
N ASP A 51 -13.38 1.07 1.51
CA ASP A 51 -13.58 1.40 2.93
C ASP A 51 -12.34 2.08 3.51
N ALA A 52 -11.18 1.65 3.05
CA ALA A 52 -9.91 2.29 3.35
C ALA A 52 -9.00 2.31 2.12
N LEU A 53 -7.98 3.17 2.19
CA LEU A 53 -6.85 3.14 1.28
C LEU A 53 -5.60 2.81 2.09
N LYS A 54 -4.77 1.91 1.57
CA LYS A 54 -3.46 1.60 2.14
C LYS A 54 -2.33 2.22 1.31
N ILE A 55 -1.41 2.88 2.01
CA ILE A 55 -0.13 3.34 1.49
C ILE A 55 1.02 2.60 2.19
N GLN A 56 2.18 2.57 1.55
CA GLN A 56 3.40 2.04 2.15
C GLN A 56 4.34 3.22 2.43
N THR A 57 4.94 3.23 3.62
CA THR A 57 5.88 4.28 4.04
C THR A 57 7.21 3.62 4.35
N TYR A 58 8.21 3.87 3.53
CA TYR A 58 9.57 3.37 3.71
C TYR A 58 10.55 4.37 3.12
N THR A 59 11.80 4.30 3.55
CA THR A 59 12.95 4.83 2.80
C THR A 59 13.70 3.66 2.17
N ALA A 60 14.47 3.91 1.11
CA ALA A 60 15.32 2.89 0.51
C ALA A 60 16.17 2.14 1.55
N ASP A 61 16.74 2.88 2.50
CA ASP A 61 17.56 2.37 3.62
C ASP A 61 16.86 1.30 4.48
N THR A 62 15.52 1.32 4.53
CA THR A 62 14.73 0.38 5.33
C THR A 62 14.32 -0.88 4.56
N LEU A 63 14.53 -0.89 3.24
CA LEU A 63 13.98 -1.92 2.35
C LEU A 63 15.04 -2.60 1.47
N THR A 64 16.10 -1.89 1.11
CA THR A 64 17.11 -2.36 0.15
C THR A 64 18.51 -1.85 0.51
N LEU A 65 19.51 -2.21 -0.30
CA LEU A 65 20.91 -1.83 -0.13
C LEU A 65 21.34 -0.80 -1.17
N ASP A 66 22.18 0.16 -0.76
CA ASP A 66 22.86 1.07 -1.68
C ASP A 66 23.95 0.30 -2.44
N SER A 67 23.56 -0.28 -3.58
CA SER A 67 24.41 -1.12 -4.41
C SER A 67 24.16 -0.85 -5.88
N LYS A 68 25.25 -0.87 -6.66
CA LYS A 68 25.24 -0.69 -8.12
C LYS A 68 25.35 -2.00 -8.89
N GLU A 69 25.32 -3.14 -8.19
CA GLU A 69 25.28 -4.45 -8.83
C GLU A 69 23.95 -4.63 -9.57
N GLY A 70 23.96 -5.30 -10.72
CA GLY A 70 22.77 -5.42 -11.58
C GLY A 70 21.55 -6.08 -10.91
N HIS A 71 21.74 -6.82 -9.81
CA HIS A 71 20.64 -7.37 -9.01
C HIS A 71 19.84 -6.32 -8.22
N PHE A 72 20.36 -5.09 -8.10
CA PHE A 72 19.69 -3.96 -7.45
C PHE A 72 19.11 -2.95 -8.46
N GLU A 73 19.01 -3.35 -9.73
CA GLU A 73 18.26 -2.63 -10.75
C GLU A 73 16.82 -3.15 -10.80
N ALA A 74 15.87 -2.23 -10.90
CA ALA A 74 14.47 -2.57 -10.99
C ALA A 74 14.14 -3.19 -12.36
N ILE A 75 13.17 -4.11 -12.36
CA ILE A 75 12.64 -4.76 -13.56
C ILE A 75 11.17 -4.38 -13.78
N GLY A 76 10.70 -4.46 -15.03
CA GLY A 76 9.31 -4.19 -15.37
C GLY A 76 8.98 -2.70 -15.40
N ALA A 77 7.92 -2.26 -14.70
CA ALA A 77 7.40 -0.89 -14.80
C ALA A 77 8.39 0.21 -14.33
N TRP A 78 9.47 -0.18 -13.66
CA TRP A 78 10.51 0.69 -13.13
C TRP A 78 11.88 0.43 -13.75
N GLU A 79 11.93 -0.28 -14.89
CA GLU A 79 13.18 -0.67 -15.55
C GLU A 79 14.13 0.52 -15.79
N GLY A 80 15.42 0.31 -15.51
CA GLY A 80 16.45 1.33 -15.58
C GLY A 80 16.59 2.22 -14.34
N GLN A 81 15.83 1.95 -13.27
CA GLN A 81 15.98 2.62 -11.97
C GLN A 81 16.72 1.73 -10.97
N SER A 82 17.48 2.34 -10.07
CA SER A 82 18.00 1.64 -8.89
C SER A 82 16.86 1.36 -7.91
N LEU A 83 16.91 0.20 -7.24
CA LEU A 83 16.02 -0.09 -6.11
C LEU A 83 16.27 0.84 -4.90
N TYR A 84 17.41 1.55 -4.87
CA TYR A 84 17.75 2.51 -3.83
C TYR A 84 17.45 3.95 -4.29
N THR A 85 16.17 4.31 -4.31
CA THR A 85 15.67 5.64 -4.76
C THR A 85 14.67 6.26 -3.78
#